data_AF-A0A1J5FI06-F1
#
_entry.id   AF-A0A1J5FI06-F1
#
_cell.length_a   1.000
_cell.length_b   1.000
_cell.length_c   1.000
_cell.angle_alpha   90.00
_cell.angle_beta   90.00
_cell.angle_gamma   90.00
#
_symmetry.space_group_name_H-M   'P 1'
#
loop_
_entity.id
_entity.type
_entity.pdbx_description
1 polymer ?
#
loop_
_entity_poly.entity_id
_entity_poly.type
_entity_poly.pdbx_seq_one_letter_code
_entity_poly.pdbx_strand_id
1 'polypeptide(L)'
;MKMKIVVKLLIVMSLSHFGIEAQTDLIAPLVPQGVEAFGYEKNVDVEWYHNSEIDLAGYKIYKWNGVDYAFYTNIPKEKSYLSLNVGVLGVSYSFKVSAYDLSGNESDLSDSVNAATHEMTDEEFLDMVQRSTFRYFYDYGHPVSGLSRERLGSGETVTSGGSGFGLMALLVGVERGYITRDQGVERMLKILNFLKINTAKFHGAFSHWLNGSSGAVIPFSQYDDGGDLVETSFMIQGILTVRQFFDRTNVSEEQIRDLCTEIWEGVEWSWYRRASFSNYLYWHWSPNYDWQMNFKLVGWMETMITYLLAIASPTYNVPARLFHDGWASSNYTNNNSFYGYRLWVGSNYGGPLFFAHYSFLGFDPRDKKDAYCNYFLNNKHHTLINRAYCIANPFSHPGYGSDNWGLTASDDPFGYGAHAPYSNDNGTITPTAALSSMPYTPAESITALKNFYRTYGSNVWGEYGFKDAFNPKQNWFANSYIAIDQGPIIVMIENYRSGLLWEKFMANPEIQPMLDSIGFVSDSVTNINDDLNTVYDFLLIGNYPNPFNPSTTIVFNIPFAQYVSISIYNHLGEKIKDLTNKEFPFGENKIVWNGLNNDGSPVSSGIYLYKLISESKSLFGKMILQK
;
A
#
# COMPACT_ATOMS: atom_id res chain seq x y z
N MET A 1 30.63 80.81 -23.21
CA MET A 1 31.14 79.64 -22.46
C MET A 1 30.40 78.41 -22.99
N LYS A 2 31.15 77.36 -23.35
CA LYS A 2 30.89 76.46 -24.50
C LYS A 2 29.70 75.49 -24.33
N MET A 3 28.86 75.46 -25.37
CA MET A 3 27.90 74.41 -25.73
C MET A 3 28.67 73.23 -26.35
N LYS A 4 28.45 71.99 -25.90
CA LYS A 4 28.98 70.78 -26.54
C LYS A 4 27.83 69.89 -27.01
N ILE A 5 27.71 69.83 -28.33
CA ILE A 5 26.95 68.87 -29.11
C ILE A 5 27.64 67.51 -29.02
N VAL A 6 26.88 66.44 -28.77
CA VAL A 6 27.29 65.06 -29.08
C VAL A 6 26.17 64.43 -29.89
N VAL A 7 26.47 64.24 -31.18
CA VAL A 7 25.64 63.53 -32.16
C VAL A 7 25.81 62.02 -31.90
N LYS A 8 24.71 61.31 -31.63
CA LYS A 8 24.69 59.84 -31.66
C LYS A 8 24.18 59.39 -33.03
N LEU A 9 25.07 58.75 -33.78
CA LEU A 9 24.80 58.08 -35.05
C LEU A 9 23.90 56.86 -34.78
N LEU A 10 22.71 56.81 -35.37
CA LEU A 10 21.92 55.59 -35.48
C LEU A 10 22.39 54.82 -36.72
N ILE A 11 22.98 53.65 -36.50
CA ILE A 11 23.22 52.66 -37.56
C ILE A 11 21.92 51.86 -37.70
N VAL A 12 21.20 52.06 -38.80
CA VAL A 12 20.12 51.17 -39.23
C VAL A 12 20.77 49.99 -39.95
N MET A 13 20.96 48.87 -39.23
CA MET A 13 21.20 47.58 -39.88
C MET A 13 19.86 47.04 -40.34
N SER A 14 19.66 46.99 -41.66
CA SER A 14 18.60 46.22 -42.29
C SER A 14 18.82 44.73 -42.00
N LEU A 15 18.11 44.18 -41.03
CA LEU A 15 17.89 42.74 -40.94
C LEU A 15 16.95 42.37 -42.09
N SER A 16 17.53 41.82 -43.15
CA SER A 16 16.78 41.04 -44.14
C SER A 16 16.03 39.94 -43.39
N HIS A 17 14.70 40.02 -43.41
CA HIS A 17 13.81 38.92 -43.11
C HIS A 17 14.14 37.78 -44.07
N PHE A 18 15.03 36.87 -43.68
CA PHE A 18 14.92 35.50 -44.15
C PHE A 18 13.69 34.94 -43.45
N GLY A 19 12.56 34.97 -44.16
CA GLY A 19 11.41 34.17 -43.80
C GLY A 19 11.85 32.72 -43.81
N ILE A 20 12.06 32.15 -42.62
CA ILE A 20 11.99 30.71 -42.45
C ILE A 20 10.49 30.42 -42.59
N GLU A 21 10.06 30.04 -43.80
CA GLU A 21 8.80 29.33 -43.95
C GLU A 21 8.89 28.13 -43.01
N ALA A 22 8.01 28.08 -42.00
CA ALA A 22 7.87 26.89 -41.18
C ALA A 22 7.52 25.75 -42.14
N GLN A 23 8.49 24.86 -42.37
CA GLN A 23 8.30 23.69 -43.21
C GLN A 23 7.11 22.92 -42.60
N THR A 24 6.06 22.76 -43.39
CA THR A 24 4.91 21.94 -42.97
C THR A 24 5.43 20.55 -42.74
N ASP A 25 5.31 20.09 -41.50
CA ASP A 25 5.67 18.73 -41.14
C ASP A 25 4.62 17.77 -41.73
N LEU A 26 5.12 16.78 -42.46
CA LEU A 26 4.35 15.78 -43.21
C LEU A 26 4.69 14.35 -42.75
N ILE A 27 5.47 14.22 -41.67
CA ILE A 27 5.93 12.92 -41.17
C ILE A 27 4.96 12.51 -40.06
N ALA A 28 4.22 11.44 -40.29
CA ALA A 28 3.37 10.88 -39.24
C ALA A 28 4.20 10.32 -38.07
N PRO A 29 3.66 10.38 -36.84
CA PRO A 29 4.27 9.72 -35.70
C PRO A 29 4.43 8.21 -35.90
N LEU A 30 5.29 7.61 -35.09
CA LEU A 30 5.41 6.17 -34.98
C LEU A 30 4.10 5.53 -34.54
N VAL A 31 3.75 4.42 -35.18
CA VAL A 31 2.62 3.56 -34.79
C VAL A 31 2.79 3.16 -33.31
N PRO A 32 1.76 3.30 -32.47
CA PRO A 32 1.81 2.88 -31.07
C PRO A 32 2.35 1.45 -30.91
N GLN A 33 3.34 1.31 -30.04
CA GLN A 33 4.01 0.03 -29.76
C GLN A 33 3.46 -0.58 -28.48
N GLY A 34 3.59 -1.91 -28.33
CA GLY A 34 3.15 -2.61 -27.11
C GLY A 34 1.65 -2.51 -26.87
N VAL A 35 0.84 -2.42 -27.93
CA VAL A 35 -0.62 -2.35 -27.80
C VAL A 35 -1.15 -3.67 -27.25
N GLU A 36 -1.81 -3.63 -26.10
CA GLU A 36 -2.42 -4.78 -25.43
C GLU A 36 -3.83 -4.43 -24.95
N ALA A 37 -4.68 -5.44 -24.79
CA ALA A 37 -6.04 -5.26 -24.28
C ALA A 37 -6.34 -6.28 -23.17
N PHE A 38 -6.99 -5.79 -22.11
CA PHE A 38 -7.30 -6.55 -20.91
C PHE A 38 -8.80 -6.55 -20.69
N GLY A 39 -9.38 -7.74 -20.60
CA GLY A 39 -10.77 -7.91 -20.18
C GLY A 39 -10.83 -8.23 -18.71
N TYR A 40 -11.64 -7.49 -17.95
CA TYR A 40 -11.91 -7.72 -16.54
C TYR A 40 -13.39 -8.06 -16.35
N GLU A 41 -13.88 -8.22 -15.12
CA GLU A 41 -15.29 -8.57 -14.90
C GLU A 41 -16.27 -7.52 -15.43
N LYS A 42 -15.99 -6.24 -15.20
CA LYS A 42 -16.88 -5.14 -15.58
C LYS A 42 -16.19 -4.11 -16.46
N ASN A 43 -14.92 -4.29 -16.79
CA ASN A 43 -14.13 -3.32 -17.51
C ASN A 43 -13.34 -3.95 -18.65
N VAL A 44 -13.03 -3.14 -19.65
CA VAL A 44 -12.05 -3.47 -20.67
C VAL A 44 -11.08 -2.30 -20.79
N ASP A 45 -9.79 -2.62 -20.69
CA ASP A 45 -8.73 -1.64 -20.83
C ASP A 45 -7.90 -1.96 -22.08
N VAL A 46 -7.38 -0.91 -22.73
CA VAL A 46 -6.43 -1.01 -23.83
C VAL A 46 -5.25 -0.12 -23.46
N GLU A 47 -4.04 -0.63 -23.56
CA GLU A 47 -2.82 0.07 -23.17
C GLU A 47 -1.78 0.00 -24.29
N TRP A 48 -0.86 0.95 -24.30
CA TRP A 48 0.27 0.98 -25.23
C TRP A 48 1.46 1.70 -24.58
N TYR A 49 2.63 1.58 -25.17
CA TYR A 49 3.80 2.33 -24.71
C TYR A 49 3.70 3.81 -25.08
N HIS A 50 4.07 4.68 -24.14
CA HIS A 50 4.12 6.12 -24.38
C HIS A 50 5.07 6.44 -25.55
N ASN A 51 4.59 7.24 -26.51
CA ASN A 51 5.40 7.76 -27.60
C ASN A 51 6.12 9.05 -27.15
N SER A 52 7.45 9.10 -27.34
CA SER A 52 8.32 10.19 -26.89
C SER A 52 8.54 11.31 -27.93
N GLU A 53 7.84 11.27 -29.07
CA GLU A 53 7.92 12.29 -30.11
C GLU A 53 7.46 13.65 -29.57
N ILE A 54 8.22 14.70 -29.90
CA ILE A 54 8.08 16.04 -29.31
C ILE A 54 6.79 16.73 -29.76
N ASP A 55 6.38 16.49 -31.00
CA ASP A 55 5.21 17.04 -31.67
C ASP A 55 3.98 16.12 -31.60
N LEU A 56 4.04 15.02 -30.85
CA LEU A 56 2.88 14.19 -30.59
C LEU A 56 1.75 15.02 -29.96
N ALA A 57 0.55 14.92 -30.54
CA ALA A 57 -0.65 15.57 -30.03
C ALA A 57 -1.55 14.61 -29.25
N GLY A 58 -1.59 13.33 -29.63
CA GLY A 58 -2.33 12.31 -28.91
C GLY A 58 -2.48 11.02 -29.69
N TYR A 59 -3.48 10.23 -29.30
CA TYR A 59 -3.78 8.93 -29.89
C TYR A 59 -5.24 8.86 -30.33
N LYS A 60 -5.53 8.08 -31.36
CA LYS A 60 -6.90 7.74 -31.76
C LYS A 60 -7.15 6.26 -31.52
N ILE A 61 -8.31 5.96 -30.93
CA ILE A 61 -8.79 4.61 -30.71
C ILE A 61 -9.81 4.28 -31.78
N TYR A 62 -9.61 3.13 -32.42
CA TYR A 62 -10.56 2.53 -33.35
C TYR A 62 -11.13 1.25 -32.74
N LYS A 63 -12.44 1.08 -32.88
CA LYS A 63 -13.19 -0.05 -32.32
C LYS A 63 -13.89 -0.81 -33.44
N TRP A 64 -13.77 -2.13 -33.43
CA TRP A 64 -14.47 -2.99 -34.39
C TRP A 64 -15.99 -2.89 -34.22
N ASN A 65 -16.72 -2.68 -35.31
CA ASN A 65 -18.18 -2.57 -35.32
C ASN A 65 -18.90 -3.78 -35.95
N GLY A 66 -18.15 -4.81 -36.37
CA GLY A 66 -18.67 -5.96 -37.10
C GLY A 66 -18.26 -6.01 -38.58
N VAL A 67 -17.85 -4.88 -39.16
CA VAL A 67 -17.50 -4.74 -40.59
C VAL A 67 -16.09 -4.16 -40.76
N ASP A 68 -15.78 -3.09 -40.01
CA ASP A 68 -14.49 -2.41 -40.04
C ASP A 68 -14.12 -1.84 -38.65
N TYR A 69 -12.92 -1.26 -38.56
CA TYR A 69 -12.45 -0.53 -37.40
C TYR A 69 -12.86 0.94 -37.52
N ALA A 70 -13.92 1.32 -36.80
CA ALA A 70 -14.44 2.70 -36.81
C ALA A 70 -13.79 3.53 -35.70
N PHE A 71 -13.58 4.83 -35.96
CA PHE A 71 -13.08 5.77 -34.95
C PHE A 71 -14.02 5.79 -33.74
N TYR A 72 -13.43 5.69 -32.54
CA TYR A 72 -14.15 5.63 -31.27
C TYR A 72 -13.91 6.87 -30.41
N THR A 73 -12.64 7.20 -30.10
CA THR A 73 -12.30 8.40 -29.33
C THR A 73 -10.85 8.84 -29.55
N ASN A 74 -10.56 10.10 -29.22
CA ASN A 74 -9.19 10.59 -29.02
C ASN A 74 -8.76 10.39 -27.56
N ILE A 75 -7.47 10.17 -27.36
CA ILE A 75 -6.80 10.09 -26.05
C ILE A 75 -5.65 11.10 -26.05
N PRO A 76 -5.55 11.97 -25.03
CA PRO A 76 -4.49 12.98 -24.97
C PRO A 76 -3.12 12.32 -24.81
N LYS A 77 -2.05 12.98 -25.29
CA LYS A 77 -0.70 12.41 -25.30
C LYS A 77 -0.16 12.00 -23.93
N GLU A 78 -0.65 12.62 -22.86
CA GLU A 78 -0.25 12.31 -21.48
C GLU A 78 -0.80 10.97 -20.98
N LYS A 79 -1.74 10.35 -21.70
CA LYS A 79 -2.32 9.04 -21.38
C LYS A 79 -1.88 8.01 -22.41
N SER A 80 -1.50 6.84 -21.90
CA SER A 80 -1.12 5.68 -22.72
C SER A 80 -2.11 4.53 -22.63
N TYR A 81 -3.38 4.84 -22.32
CA TYR A 81 -4.43 3.86 -22.12
C TYR A 81 -5.84 4.39 -22.47
N LEU A 82 -6.76 3.45 -22.68
CA LEU A 82 -8.21 3.60 -22.64
C LEU A 82 -8.76 2.68 -21.55
N SER A 83 -9.65 3.17 -20.70
CA SER A 83 -10.42 2.34 -19.76
C SER A 83 -11.91 2.47 -20.01
N LEU A 84 -12.59 1.33 -20.20
CA LEU A 84 -14.01 1.27 -20.50
C LEU A 84 -14.76 0.51 -19.41
N ASN A 85 -15.74 1.14 -18.78
CA ASN A 85 -16.72 0.43 -17.96
C ASN A 85 -17.77 -0.23 -18.87
N VAL A 86 -17.78 -1.55 -18.89
CA VAL A 86 -18.70 -2.39 -19.66
C VAL A 86 -19.91 -2.77 -18.81
N GLY A 87 -19.71 -2.97 -17.50
CA GLY A 87 -20.76 -3.27 -16.52
C GLY A 87 -21.33 -4.69 -16.58
N VAL A 88 -21.01 -5.48 -17.61
CA VAL A 88 -21.54 -6.83 -17.84
C VAL A 88 -20.47 -7.81 -18.31
N LEU A 89 -20.67 -9.10 -18.00
CA LEU A 89 -19.82 -10.21 -18.41
C LEU A 89 -20.09 -10.68 -19.85
N GLY A 90 -19.11 -11.33 -20.47
CA GLY A 90 -19.25 -12.01 -21.76
C GLY A 90 -19.29 -11.09 -22.97
N VAL A 91 -18.81 -9.83 -22.84
CA VAL A 91 -18.75 -8.87 -23.94
C VAL A 91 -17.33 -8.77 -24.45
N SER A 92 -17.14 -8.99 -25.75
CA SER A 92 -15.84 -8.89 -26.43
C SER A 92 -15.74 -7.61 -27.24
N TYR A 93 -14.57 -6.99 -27.21
CA TYR A 93 -14.20 -5.87 -28.03
C TYR A 93 -12.88 -6.10 -28.74
N SER A 94 -12.75 -5.52 -29.93
CA SER A 94 -11.50 -5.47 -30.69
C SER A 94 -11.14 -4.02 -30.96
N PHE A 95 -9.88 -3.67 -30.71
CA PHE A 95 -9.36 -2.31 -30.86
C PHE A 95 -8.12 -2.26 -31.74
N LYS A 96 -7.89 -1.07 -32.29
CA LYS A 96 -6.63 -0.63 -32.88
C LYS A 96 -6.34 0.80 -32.40
N VAL A 97 -5.06 1.16 -32.35
CA VAL A 97 -4.60 2.48 -31.90
C VAL A 97 -3.71 3.10 -32.97
N SER A 98 -3.83 4.41 -33.19
CA SER A 98 -2.87 5.22 -33.94
C SER A 98 -2.41 6.41 -33.11
N ALA A 99 -1.29 7.00 -33.48
CA ALA A 99 -0.78 8.25 -32.94
C ALA A 99 -0.98 9.38 -33.96
N TYR A 100 -1.17 10.61 -33.49
CA TYR A 100 -1.24 11.80 -34.34
C TYR A 100 -0.48 12.97 -33.74
N ASP A 101 0.10 13.81 -34.61
CA ASP A 101 0.91 14.96 -34.23
C ASP A 101 0.13 16.29 -34.24
N LEU A 102 0.81 17.38 -33.87
CA LEU A 102 0.28 18.74 -33.88
C LEU A 102 0.04 19.30 -35.30
N SER A 103 0.65 18.69 -36.31
CA SER A 103 0.49 19.02 -37.74
C SER A 103 -0.75 18.32 -38.36
N GLY A 104 -1.32 17.34 -37.66
CA GLY A 104 -2.47 16.55 -38.07
C GLY A 104 -2.12 15.29 -38.86
N ASN A 105 -0.84 14.91 -38.95
CA ASN A 105 -0.46 13.63 -39.54
C ASN A 105 -0.81 12.51 -38.55
N GLU A 106 -1.25 11.37 -39.08
CA GLU A 106 -1.65 10.20 -38.30
C GLU A 106 -0.85 8.98 -38.75
N SER A 107 -0.36 8.20 -37.79
CA SER A 107 0.34 6.95 -38.05
C SER A 107 -0.57 5.92 -38.72
N ASP A 108 0.02 4.85 -39.25
CA ASP A 108 -0.74 3.63 -39.52
C ASP A 108 -1.41 3.11 -38.23
N LEU A 109 -2.47 2.32 -38.38
CA LEU A 109 -3.12 1.64 -37.25
C LEU A 109 -2.24 0.51 -36.72
N SER A 110 -2.24 0.33 -35.39
CA SER A 110 -1.64 -0.84 -34.75
C SER A 110 -2.26 -2.16 -35.23
N ASP A 111 -1.61 -3.26 -34.83
CA ASP A 111 -2.24 -4.57 -34.84
C ASP A 111 -3.51 -4.57 -33.99
N SER A 112 -4.43 -5.48 -34.34
CA SER A 112 -5.68 -5.65 -33.62
C SER A 112 -5.44 -6.34 -32.28
N VAL A 113 -5.97 -5.76 -31.22
CA VAL A 113 -6.02 -6.36 -29.88
C VAL A 113 -7.46 -6.65 -29.48
N ASN A 114 -7.67 -7.67 -28.65
CA ASN A 114 -8.98 -8.15 -28.26
C ASN A 114 -9.05 -8.30 -26.75
N ALA A 115 -10.17 -7.93 -26.15
CA ALA A 115 -10.45 -8.13 -24.74
C ALA A 115 -11.92 -8.55 -24.54
N ALA A 116 -12.16 -9.43 -23.59
CA ALA A 116 -13.50 -9.91 -23.27
C ALA A 116 -13.74 -9.90 -21.76
N THR A 117 -14.89 -9.37 -21.32
CA THR A 117 -15.22 -9.43 -19.90
C THR A 117 -15.53 -10.85 -19.46
N HIS A 118 -14.96 -11.26 -18.34
CA HIS A 118 -15.05 -12.62 -17.82
C HIS A 118 -14.96 -12.64 -16.29
N GLU A 119 -15.38 -13.74 -15.66
CA GLU A 119 -15.22 -13.92 -14.22
C GLU A 119 -13.74 -13.98 -13.85
N MET A 120 -13.31 -13.16 -12.90
CA MET A 120 -11.89 -13.05 -12.54
C MET A 120 -11.54 -13.91 -11.34
N THR A 121 -10.36 -14.52 -11.43
CA THR A 121 -9.63 -15.13 -10.32
C THR A 121 -9.08 -14.06 -9.37
N ASP A 122 -8.65 -14.48 -8.19
CA ASP A 122 -8.04 -13.59 -7.19
C ASP A 122 -6.78 -12.93 -7.75
N GLU A 123 -5.94 -13.66 -8.49
CA GLU A 123 -4.74 -13.11 -9.12
C GLU A 123 -5.07 -12.07 -10.21
N GLU A 124 -6.12 -12.28 -11.00
CA GLU A 124 -6.57 -11.29 -11.98
C GLU A 124 -7.12 -10.03 -11.32
N PHE A 125 -7.82 -10.16 -10.18
CA PHE A 125 -8.21 -8.99 -9.37
C PHE A 125 -7.01 -8.23 -8.84
N LEU A 126 -6.01 -8.92 -8.30
CA LEU A 126 -4.80 -8.29 -7.77
C LEU A 126 -4.02 -7.57 -8.88
N ASP A 127 -3.87 -8.21 -10.05
CA ASP A 127 -3.20 -7.60 -11.20
C ASP A 127 -3.97 -6.39 -11.73
N MET A 128 -5.29 -6.49 -11.90
CA MET A 128 -6.14 -5.37 -12.31
C MET A 128 -5.98 -4.17 -11.38
N VAL A 129 -6.01 -4.40 -10.07
CA VAL A 129 -5.86 -3.35 -9.06
C VAL A 129 -4.49 -2.71 -9.13
N GLN A 130 -3.41 -3.49 -9.15
CA GLN A 130 -2.05 -2.96 -9.26
C GLN A 130 -1.88 -2.18 -10.57
N ARG A 131 -2.29 -2.74 -11.71
CA ARG A 131 -2.14 -2.15 -13.04
C ARG A 131 -2.94 -0.85 -13.22
N SER A 132 -4.20 -0.83 -12.79
CA SER A 132 -5.02 0.39 -12.86
C SER A 132 -4.52 1.47 -11.91
N THR A 133 -4.11 1.09 -10.70
CA THR A 133 -3.60 2.05 -9.70
C THR A 133 -2.23 2.62 -10.11
N PHE A 134 -1.40 1.82 -10.77
CA PHE A 134 -0.08 2.22 -11.28
C PHE A 134 -0.15 3.45 -12.21
N ARG A 135 -1.22 3.59 -12.98
CA ARG A 135 -1.46 4.75 -13.87
C ARG A 135 -1.43 6.08 -13.13
N TYR A 136 -1.72 6.11 -11.82
CA TYR A 136 -1.61 7.32 -11.00
C TYR A 136 -0.15 7.83 -10.93
N PHE A 137 0.79 6.90 -10.85
CA PHE A 137 2.23 7.19 -10.69
C PHE A 137 2.95 7.29 -12.03
N TYR A 138 2.43 6.60 -13.05
CA TYR A 138 3.02 6.60 -14.38
C TYR A 138 2.42 7.68 -15.29
N ASP A 139 1.18 7.51 -15.76
CA ASP A 139 0.50 8.46 -16.67
C ASP A 139 0.17 9.79 -15.96
N TYR A 140 -0.34 9.74 -14.73
CA TYR A 140 -0.70 10.94 -13.96
C TYR A 140 0.47 11.54 -13.16
N GLY A 141 1.68 10.98 -13.29
CA GLY A 141 2.91 11.57 -12.78
C GLY A 141 3.13 12.98 -13.37
N HIS A 142 3.82 13.84 -12.62
CA HIS A 142 4.06 15.20 -13.08
C HIS A 142 4.96 15.18 -14.34
N PRO A 143 4.60 15.86 -15.45
CA PRO A 143 5.29 15.70 -16.72
C PRO A 143 6.72 16.24 -16.73
N VAL A 144 7.09 17.13 -15.82
CA VAL A 144 8.46 17.66 -15.72
C VAL A 144 9.33 16.80 -14.80
N SER A 145 8.89 16.56 -13.56
CA SER A 145 9.67 15.85 -12.55
C SER A 145 9.49 14.34 -12.55
N GLY A 146 8.37 13.83 -13.08
CA GLY A 146 7.94 12.44 -12.90
C GLY A 146 7.45 12.11 -11.49
N LEU A 147 7.44 13.07 -10.57
CA LEU A 147 6.97 12.88 -9.19
C LEU A 147 5.45 12.75 -9.11
N SER A 148 4.99 12.19 -7.99
CA SER A 148 3.57 11.91 -7.75
C SER A 148 2.85 13.18 -7.32
N ARG A 149 1.77 13.52 -8.02
CA ARG A 149 0.87 14.59 -7.59
C ARG A 149 0.22 14.20 -6.26
N GLU A 150 0.02 15.17 -5.36
CA GLU A 150 -0.65 14.96 -4.07
C GLU A 150 -2.00 14.27 -4.24
N ARG A 151 -2.81 14.83 -5.14
CA ARG A 151 -4.17 14.38 -5.44
C ARG A 151 -4.48 14.58 -6.91
N LEU A 152 -5.50 13.88 -7.39
CA LEU A 152 -6.17 14.25 -8.63
C LEU A 152 -6.62 15.72 -8.57
N GLY A 153 -6.15 16.52 -9.53
CA GLY A 153 -6.47 17.94 -9.66
C GLY A 153 -5.47 18.89 -8.99
N SER A 154 -4.42 18.39 -8.34
CA SER A 154 -3.42 19.22 -7.62
C SER A 154 -2.50 20.09 -8.52
N GLY A 155 -2.66 20.01 -9.84
CA GLY A 155 -1.87 20.79 -10.81
C GLY A 155 -0.37 20.53 -10.69
N GLU A 156 0.36 21.57 -10.29
CA GLU A 156 1.81 21.54 -10.10
C GLU A 156 2.24 20.97 -8.74
N THR A 157 1.32 20.67 -7.82
CA THR A 157 1.69 20.22 -6.47
C THR A 157 1.99 18.72 -6.48
N VAL A 158 3.25 18.37 -6.22
CA VAL A 158 3.71 16.99 -5.98
C VAL A 158 4.08 16.82 -4.51
N THR A 159 3.90 15.60 -4.00
CA THR A 159 4.16 15.25 -2.60
C THR A 159 5.42 14.39 -2.49
N SER A 160 6.30 14.66 -1.52
CA SER A 160 7.55 13.91 -1.39
C SER A 160 7.33 12.49 -0.85
N GLY A 161 6.57 12.27 0.22
CA GLY A 161 6.35 10.92 0.73
C GLY A 161 5.44 10.09 -0.16
N GLY A 162 4.36 10.65 -0.69
CA GLY A 162 3.55 10.00 -1.72
C GLY A 162 4.36 9.66 -2.98
N SER A 163 5.37 10.47 -3.32
CA SER A 163 6.33 10.13 -4.37
C SER A 163 7.27 9.01 -3.99
N GLY A 164 7.68 8.89 -2.72
CA GLY A 164 8.42 7.73 -2.22
C GLY A 164 7.67 6.42 -2.45
N PHE A 165 6.36 6.43 -2.20
CA PHE A 165 5.49 5.29 -2.51
C PHE A 165 5.38 5.06 -4.01
N GLY A 166 5.26 6.14 -4.79
CA GLY A 166 5.28 6.11 -6.24
C GLY A 166 6.55 5.51 -6.83
N LEU A 167 7.74 5.76 -6.25
CA LEU A 167 8.98 5.12 -6.70
C LEU A 167 8.88 3.60 -6.56
N MET A 168 8.39 3.10 -5.44
CA MET A 168 8.19 1.66 -5.24
C MET A 168 7.14 1.09 -6.19
N ALA A 169 6.03 1.80 -6.42
CA ALA A 169 5.03 1.42 -7.41
C ALA A 169 5.59 1.34 -8.84
N LEU A 170 6.53 2.22 -9.21
CA LEU A 170 7.22 2.16 -10.50
C LEU A 170 8.05 0.88 -10.66
N LEU A 171 8.68 0.40 -9.58
CA LEU A 171 9.40 -0.88 -9.60
C LEU A 171 8.45 -2.06 -9.80
N VAL A 172 7.29 -2.03 -9.14
CA VAL A 172 6.23 -3.03 -9.35
C VAL A 172 5.77 -3.05 -10.81
N GLY A 173 5.59 -1.88 -11.43
CA GLY A 173 5.23 -1.80 -12.85
C GLY A 173 6.29 -2.39 -13.79
N VAL A 174 7.57 -2.29 -13.44
CA VAL A 174 8.64 -2.98 -14.19
C VAL A 174 8.59 -4.49 -13.97
N GLU A 175 8.48 -4.94 -12.71
CA GLU A 175 8.47 -6.37 -12.37
C GLU A 175 7.25 -7.10 -12.97
N ARG A 176 6.09 -6.44 -12.95
CA ARG A 176 4.83 -6.96 -13.50
C ARG A 176 4.67 -6.74 -14.99
N GLY A 177 5.60 -6.04 -15.65
CA GLY A 177 5.58 -5.80 -17.09
C GLY A 177 4.51 -4.81 -17.54
N TYR A 178 4.04 -3.91 -16.67
CA TYR A 178 3.18 -2.79 -17.05
C TYR A 178 3.96 -1.75 -17.86
N ILE A 179 5.25 -1.63 -17.57
CA ILE A 179 6.23 -0.88 -18.35
C ILE A 179 7.48 -1.73 -18.53
N THR A 180 8.26 -1.46 -19.57
CA THR A 180 9.56 -2.11 -19.75
C THR A 180 10.56 -1.58 -18.71
N ARG A 181 11.61 -2.35 -18.44
CA ARG A 181 12.69 -1.89 -17.56
C ARG A 181 13.37 -0.62 -18.10
N ASP A 182 13.52 -0.48 -19.41
CA ASP A 182 14.14 0.69 -20.02
C ASP A 182 13.28 1.95 -19.80
N GLN A 183 11.96 1.83 -19.95
CA GLN A 183 11.02 2.89 -19.56
C GLN A 183 11.09 3.20 -18.05
N GLY A 184 11.26 2.18 -17.22
CA GLY A 184 11.51 2.32 -15.79
C GLY A 184 12.79 3.10 -15.49
N VAL A 185 13.89 2.79 -16.19
CA VAL A 185 15.18 3.48 -16.08
C VAL A 185 15.05 4.94 -16.48
N GLU A 186 14.41 5.22 -17.63
CA GLU A 186 14.18 6.60 -18.10
C GLU A 186 13.37 7.41 -17.08
N ARG A 187 12.25 6.85 -16.61
CA ARG A 187 11.40 7.48 -15.60
C ARG A 187 12.16 7.74 -14.31
N MET A 188 12.96 6.77 -13.86
CA MET A 188 13.69 6.88 -12.60
C MET A 188 14.82 7.90 -12.68
N LEU A 189 15.57 7.94 -13.78
CA LEU A 189 16.59 8.98 -14.00
C LEU A 189 15.97 10.37 -14.04
N LYS A 190 14.81 10.55 -14.68
CA LYS A 190 14.09 11.83 -14.67
C LYS A 190 13.77 12.29 -13.24
N ILE A 191 13.20 11.39 -12.43
CA ILE A 191 12.83 11.70 -11.04
C ILE A 191 14.05 12.01 -10.19
N LEU A 192 15.05 11.13 -10.19
CA LEU A 192 16.24 11.30 -9.34
C LEU A 192 17.05 12.54 -9.72
N ASN A 193 17.17 12.86 -11.02
CA ASN A 193 17.82 14.10 -11.45
C ASN A 193 17.02 15.34 -11.01
N PHE A 194 15.69 15.33 -11.12
CA PHE A 194 14.86 16.43 -10.62
C PHE A 194 15.00 16.63 -9.10
N LEU A 195 14.98 15.52 -8.34
CA LEU A 195 15.21 15.54 -6.90
C LEU A 195 16.60 16.06 -6.53
N LYS A 196 17.61 15.74 -7.34
CA LYS A 196 18.99 16.14 -7.09
C LYS A 196 19.27 17.60 -7.47
N ILE A 197 18.82 18.03 -8.63
CA ILE A 197 19.25 19.29 -9.28
C ILE A 197 18.27 20.43 -9.02
N ASN A 198 16.97 20.16 -9.09
CA ASN A 198 15.93 21.20 -9.11
C ASN A 198 15.28 21.41 -7.74
N THR A 199 15.24 20.36 -6.91
CA THR A 199 14.40 20.34 -5.72
C THR A 199 15.05 21.07 -4.54
N ALA A 200 14.31 21.99 -3.92
CA ALA A 200 14.70 22.66 -2.70
C ALA A 200 14.95 21.63 -1.58
N LYS A 201 16.04 21.83 -0.84
CA LYS A 201 16.44 20.99 0.29
C LYS A 201 16.64 21.82 1.55
N PHE A 202 16.30 21.25 2.68
CA PHE A 202 16.38 21.88 3.99
C PHE A 202 17.19 20.96 4.89
N HIS A 203 18.48 21.25 5.02
CA HIS A 203 19.42 20.30 5.65
C HIS A 203 19.32 18.90 5.01
N GLY A 204 19.29 18.88 3.67
CA GLY A 204 19.15 17.66 2.88
C GLY A 204 17.74 17.05 2.82
N ALA A 205 16.83 17.41 3.73
CA ALA A 205 15.45 16.93 3.72
C ALA A 205 14.59 17.66 2.66
N PHE A 206 13.58 16.97 2.16
CA PHE A 206 12.56 17.51 1.26
C PHE A 206 11.44 18.18 2.05
N SER A 207 10.73 19.15 1.47
CA SER A 207 9.44 19.60 2.00
C SER A 207 8.34 18.57 1.71
N HIS A 208 7.23 18.68 2.43
CA HIS A 208 6.04 17.88 2.17
C HIS A 208 5.57 18.06 0.72
N TRP A 209 5.26 19.31 0.33
CA TRP A 209 4.86 19.64 -1.03
C TRP A 209 5.94 20.41 -1.78
N LEU A 210 6.05 20.08 -3.06
CA LEU A 210 6.96 20.67 -4.02
C LEU A 210 6.17 21.09 -5.27
N ASN A 211 6.64 22.13 -5.94
CA ASN A 211 6.21 22.43 -7.29
C ASN A 211 6.90 21.46 -8.25
N GLY A 212 6.13 20.66 -8.98
CA GLY A 212 6.61 19.60 -9.86
C GLY A 212 7.35 20.10 -11.11
N SER A 213 7.25 21.38 -11.46
CA SER A 213 8.02 22.00 -12.54
C SER A 213 9.32 22.62 -12.07
N SER A 214 9.31 23.32 -10.94
CA SER A 214 10.47 24.11 -10.48
C SER A 214 11.29 23.44 -9.37
N GLY A 215 10.69 22.53 -8.60
CA GLY A 215 11.29 21.92 -7.42
C GLY A 215 11.23 22.83 -6.17
N ALA A 216 10.59 24.00 -6.26
CA ALA A 216 10.42 24.89 -5.12
C ALA A 216 9.43 24.31 -4.09
N VAL A 217 9.61 24.62 -2.81
CA VAL A 217 8.63 24.29 -1.77
C VAL A 217 7.29 24.96 -2.06
N ILE A 218 6.22 24.20 -1.88
CA ILE A 218 4.86 24.73 -1.74
C ILE A 218 4.52 24.55 -0.25
N PRO A 219 4.35 25.62 0.55
CA PRO A 219 4.05 25.48 1.96
C PRO A 219 2.77 24.70 2.20
N PHE A 220 2.81 23.67 3.03
CA PHE A 220 1.63 22.89 3.42
C PHE A 220 0.77 23.67 4.42
N SER A 221 1.41 24.48 5.27
CA SER A 221 0.76 25.42 6.19
C SER A 221 1.65 26.65 6.41
N GLN A 222 1.22 27.60 7.24
CA GLN A 222 1.98 28.83 7.53
C GLN A 222 3.41 28.56 8.02
N TYR A 223 3.61 27.54 8.86
CA TYR A 223 4.91 27.23 9.48
C TYR A 223 5.59 26.00 8.87
N ASP A 224 4.96 25.38 7.88
CA ASP A 224 5.48 24.22 7.17
C ASP A 224 5.84 24.62 5.73
N ASP A 225 6.92 25.39 5.63
CA ASP A 225 7.51 25.91 4.40
C ASP A 225 8.99 25.48 4.24
N GLY A 226 9.39 24.45 4.98
CA GLY A 226 10.74 23.91 4.99
C GLY A 226 10.74 22.39 4.84
N GLY A 227 11.68 21.72 5.49
CA GLY A 227 11.81 20.27 5.36
C GLY A 227 10.88 19.53 6.31
N ASP A 228 10.20 18.53 5.77
CA ASP A 228 9.39 17.53 6.46
C ASP A 228 10.20 16.22 6.49
N LEU A 229 10.60 15.81 7.70
CA LEU A 229 11.45 14.64 7.89
C LEU A 229 10.69 13.33 7.70
N VAL A 230 9.38 13.31 7.96
CA VAL A 230 8.55 12.11 7.82
C VAL A 230 8.33 11.83 6.34
N GLU A 231 7.92 12.83 5.57
CA GLU A 231 7.77 12.73 4.12
C GLU A 231 9.11 12.43 3.43
N THR A 232 10.20 13.04 3.92
CA THR A 232 11.57 12.69 3.51
C THR A 232 11.87 11.22 3.77
N SER A 233 11.48 10.67 4.93
CA SER A 233 11.72 9.26 5.24
C SER A 233 10.95 8.30 4.34
N PHE A 234 9.72 8.66 3.94
CA PHE A 234 8.96 7.90 2.95
C PHE A 234 9.61 7.95 1.56
N MET A 235 10.09 9.13 1.14
CA MET A 235 10.89 9.29 -0.08
C MET A 235 12.16 8.43 -0.05
N ILE A 236 12.95 8.51 1.03
CA ILE A 236 14.20 7.76 1.16
C ILE A 236 13.95 6.26 1.23
N GLN A 237 12.88 5.80 1.87
CA GLN A 237 12.48 4.39 1.83
C GLN A 237 12.28 3.92 0.39
N GLY A 238 11.61 4.71 -0.45
CA GLY A 238 11.50 4.44 -1.88
C GLY A 238 12.84 4.45 -2.61
N ILE A 239 13.67 5.48 -2.39
CA ILE A 239 14.99 5.64 -3.03
C ILE A 239 15.94 4.48 -2.72
N LEU A 240 15.98 4.01 -1.47
CA LEU A 240 16.81 2.87 -1.09
C LEU A 240 16.30 1.56 -1.71
N THR A 241 14.99 1.43 -1.92
CA THR A 241 14.40 0.29 -2.64
C THR A 241 14.81 0.34 -4.13
N VAL A 242 14.75 1.52 -4.75
CA VAL A 242 15.21 1.77 -6.13
C VAL A 242 16.69 1.41 -6.30
N ARG A 243 17.54 1.82 -5.34
CA ARG A 243 18.99 1.57 -5.35
C ARG A 243 19.32 0.09 -5.49
N GLN A 244 18.53 -0.80 -4.90
CA GLN A 244 18.76 -2.26 -4.97
C GLN A 244 18.03 -2.95 -6.13
N PHE A 245 16.99 -2.32 -6.70
CA PHE A 245 16.24 -2.90 -7.83
C PHE A 245 16.97 -2.73 -9.17
N PHE A 246 17.59 -1.57 -9.39
CA PHE A 246 18.37 -1.29 -10.60
C PHE A 246 19.83 -1.73 -10.41
N ASP A 247 20.07 -3.03 -10.58
CA ASP A 247 21.30 -3.75 -10.27
C ASP A 247 22.14 -4.16 -11.50
N ARG A 248 21.69 -3.84 -12.73
CA ARG A 248 22.45 -4.21 -13.93
C ARG A 248 23.75 -3.40 -14.01
N THR A 249 24.78 -4.04 -14.57
CA THR A 249 26.07 -3.41 -14.89
C THR A 249 25.96 -2.67 -16.21
N ASN A 250 25.35 -1.47 -16.17
CA ASN A 250 25.31 -0.54 -17.29
C ASN A 250 25.30 0.91 -16.76
N VAL A 251 25.66 1.85 -17.63
CA VAL A 251 25.84 3.27 -17.27
C VAL A 251 24.59 3.88 -16.63
N SER A 252 23.41 3.57 -17.16
CA SER A 252 22.16 4.18 -16.69
C SER A 252 21.74 3.68 -15.31
N GLU A 253 21.85 2.38 -15.04
CA GLU A 253 21.54 1.82 -13.72
C GLU A 253 22.63 2.12 -12.69
N GLU A 254 23.90 2.21 -13.11
CA GLU A 254 24.98 2.75 -12.27
C GLU A 254 24.67 4.18 -11.83
N GLN A 255 24.28 5.06 -12.77
CA GLN A 255 23.87 6.43 -12.47
C GLN A 255 22.66 6.50 -11.52
N ILE A 256 21.68 5.61 -11.67
CA ILE A 256 20.54 5.52 -10.73
C ILE A 256 21.05 5.23 -9.31
N ARG A 257 21.93 4.24 -9.14
CA ARG A 257 22.48 3.87 -7.82
C ARG A 257 23.30 4.99 -7.20
N ASP A 258 24.10 5.69 -8.00
CA ASP A 258 24.89 6.84 -7.57
C ASP A 258 23.99 7.99 -7.10
N LEU A 259 22.97 8.36 -7.89
CA LEU A 259 22.00 9.39 -7.51
C LEU A 259 21.23 9.01 -6.24
N CYS A 260 20.81 7.75 -6.11
CA CYS A 260 20.13 7.27 -4.91
C CYS A 260 21.02 7.41 -3.68
N THR A 261 22.29 7.01 -3.79
CA THR A 261 23.27 7.10 -2.71
C THR A 261 23.53 8.55 -2.33
N GLU A 262 23.74 9.43 -3.30
CA GLU A 262 24.02 10.84 -3.05
C GLU A 262 22.83 11.57 -2.40
N ILE A 263 21.59 11.26 -2.80
CA ILE A 263 20.39 11.83 -2.16
C ILE A 263 20.26 11.31 -0.73
N TRP A 264 20.42 10.01 -0.52
CA TRP A 264 20.34 9.37 0.80
C TRP A 264 21.36 9.93 1.80
N GLU A 265 22.62 9.98 1.38
CA GLU A 265 23.73 10.47 2.20
C GLU A 265 23.68 11.99 2.42
N GLY A 266 22.91 12.71 1.60
CA GLY A 266 22.70 14.14 1.72
C GLY A 266 21.73 14.56 2.82
N VAL A 267 20.88 13.66 3.34
CA VAL A 267 19.87 14.01 4.36
C VAL A 267 20.51 14.16 5.73
N GLU A 268 20.45 15.35 6.32
CA GLU A 268 21.05 15.62 7.64
C GLU A 268 20.12 15.22 8.79
N TRP A 269 19.86 13.92 8.99
CA TRP A 269 18.93 13.43 10.03
C TRP A 269 19.23 13.98 11.43
N SER A 270 20.51 14.08 11.78
CA SER A 270 20.97 14.63 13.05
C SER A 270 20.60 16.11 13.26
N TRP A 271 20.43 16.91 12.21
CA TRP A 271 19.94 18.29 12.29
C TRP A 271 18.54 18.33 12.90
N TYR A 272 17.68 17.39 12.50
CA TYR A 272 16.30 17.27 12.96
C TYR A 272 16.14 16.78 14.39
N ARG A 273 17.24 16.60 15.12
CA ARG A 273 17.21 16.52 16.58
C ARG A 273 17.04 17.88 17.24
N ARG A 274 17.16 19.00 16.50
CA ARG A 274 17.19 20.40 16.98
C ARG A 274 18.38 20.73 17.88
N ALA A 275 18.83 19.80 18.70
CA ALA A 275 20.04 19.87 19.50
C ALA A 275 20.61 18.46 19.73
N SER A 276 21.93 18.37 19.88
CA SER A 276 22.65 17.10 20.05
C SER A 276 22.28 16.32 21.32
N PHE A 277 21.63 16.96 22.30
CA PHE A 277 21.11 16.33 23.52
C PHE A 277 19.63 15.94 23.43
N SER A 278 18.91 16.33 22.39
CA SER A 278 17.52 15.92 22.22
C SER A 278 17.43 14.42 21.98
N ASN A 279 16.49 13.78 22.67
CA ASN A 279 16.14 12.38 22.43
C ASN A 279 15.09 12.22 21.33
N TYR A 280 14.59 13.32 20.75
CA TYR A 280 13.53 13.29 19.75
C TYR A 280 14.06 13.78 18.40
N LEU A 281 13.56 13.14 17.36
CA LEU A 281 13.47 13.77 16.04
C LEU A 281 12.25 14.69 16.02
N TYR A 282 12.37 15.78 15.28
CA TYR A 282 11.29 16.71 15.01
C TYR A 282 10.83 16.54 13.58
N TRP A 283 9.53 16.65 13.38
CA TRP A 283 8.90 16.45 12.08
C TRP A 283 9.33 17.53 11.08
N HIS A 284 9.35 18.80 11.51
CA HIS A 284 9.56 19.92 10.60
C HIS A 284 10.73 20.82 11.04
N TRP A 285 11.39 21.40 10.06
CA TRP A 285 12.27 22.56 10.22
C TRP A 285 12.05 23.54 9.08
N SER A 286 11.95 24.82 9.40
CA SER A 286 11.72 25.90 8.45
C SER A 286 12.92 26.85 8.37
N PRO A 287 13.31 27.32 7.16
CA PRO A 287 14.31 28.38 7.04
C PRO A 287 13.81 29.76 7.53
N ASN A 288 12.49 29.95 7.59
CA ASN A 288 11.85 31.22 7.96
C ASN A 288 11.32 31.23 9.40
N TYR A 289 11.03 30.04 9.95
CA TYR A 289 10.39 29.85 11.24
C TYR A 289 11.13 28.86 12.14
N ASP A 290 12.33 28.40 11.79
CA ASP A 290 13.10 27.43 12.55
C ASP A 290 12.25 26.21 12.98
N TRP A 291 12.02 26.07 14.30
CA TRP A 291 11.33 24.93 14.91
C TRP A 291 9.92 25.29 15.39
N GLN A 292 9.26 26.32 14.86
CA GLN A 292 7.95 26.78 15.35
C GLN A 292 6.86 25.70 15.29
N MET A 293 6.86 24.83 14.27
CA MET A 293 5.96 23.66 14.23
C MET A 293 6.14 22.76 15.46
N ASN A 294 7.38 22.65 15.97
CA ASN A 294 7.74 22.03 17.25
C ASN A 294 7.12 20.64 17.50
N PHE A 295 6.90 19.85 16.45
CA PHE A 295 6.26 18.55 16.54
C PHE A 295 7.33 17.45 16.71
N LYS A 296 7.38 16.87 17.91
CA LYS A 296 8.22 15.71 18.23
C LYS A 296 7.61 14.43 17.64
N LEU A 297 8.45 13.61 17.02
CA LEU A 297 8.06 12.30 16.53
C LEU A 297 8.10 11.29 17.68
N VAL A 298 6.95 10.79 18.11
CA VAL A 298 6.80 9.81 19.20
C VAL A 298 5.78 8.77 18.77
N GLY A 299 6.14 7.50 18.87
CA GLY A 299 5.28 6.39 18.49
C GLY A 299 4.21 6.08 19.54
N TRP A 300 3.24 5.24 19.22
CA TRP A 300 3.04 4.55 17.95
C TRP A 300 2.25 5.38 16.94
N MET A 301 2.78 5.50 15.72
CA MET A 301 2.19 6.20 14.57
C MET A 301 2.91 5.75 13.28
N GLU A 302 2.77 6.46 12.17
CA GLU A 302 3.33 6.13 10.86
C GLU A 302 4.85 6.37 10.70
N THR A 303 5.52 6.93 11.70
CA THR A 303 6.87 7.52 11.56
C THR A 303 8.01 6.62 12.06
N MET A 304 7.79 5.31 12.18
CA MET A 304 8.84 4.36 12.63
C MET A 304 10.05 4.41 11.67
N ILE A 305 9.80 4.38 10.36
CA ILE A 305 10.83 4.40 9.31
C ILE A 305 11.70 5.67 9.38
N THR A 306 11.16 6.78 9.87
CA THR A 306 11.92 8.02 10.08
C THR A 306 13.05 7.83 11.08
N TYR A 307 12.79 7.13 12.21
CA TYR A 307 13.83 6.80 13.18
C TYR A 307 14.78 5.73 12.65
N LEU A 308 14.27 4.70 11.98
CA LEU A 308 15.12 3.64 11.42
C LEU A 308 16.13 4.22 10.42
N LEU A 309 15.69 5.06 9.49
CA LEU A 309 16.57 5.70 8.51
C LEU A 309 17.51 6.72 9.16
N ALA A 310 17.04 7.51 10.13
CA ALA A 310 17.93 8.42 10.87
C ALA A 310 19.07 7.68 11.57
N ILE A 311 18.83 6.46 12.08
CA ILE A 311 19.85 5.63 12.72
C ILE A 311 20.75 4.95 11.67
N ALA A 312 20.18 4.52 10.55
CA ALA A 312 20.88 3.83 9.46
C ALA A 312 21.80 4.76 8.63
N SER A 313 21.55 6.07 8.60
CA SER A 313 22.34 7.01 7.79
C SER A 313 23.86 6.82 7.99
N PRO A 314 24.67 6.79 6.93
CA PRO A 314 26.12 6.64 7.07
C PRO A 314 26.84 7.98 7.32
N THR A 315 26.16 9.11 7.09
CA THR A 315 26.76 10.47 7.10
C THR A 315 26.26 11.34 8.24
N TYR A 316 24.95 11.40 8.47
CA TYR A 316 24.32 12.31 9.44
C TYR A 316 23.43 11.56 10.43
N ASN A 317 23.93 10.44 10.93
CA ASN A 317 23.18 9.53 11.77
C ASN A 317 22.80 10.08 13.14
N VAL A 318 21.82 9.42 13.74
CA VAL A 318 21.44 9.64 15.14
C VAL A 318 21.76 8.42 16.01
N PRO A 319 22.00 8.59 17.32
CA PRO A 319 22.26 7.45 18.20
C PRO A 319 21.08 6.46 18.23
N ALA A 320 21.35 5.16 18.15
CA ALA A 320 20.32 4.12 18.15
C ALA A 320 19.36 4.17 19.35
N ARG A 321 19.84 4.64 20.51
CA ARG A 321 19.00 4.84 21.70
C ARG A 321 17.78 5.74 21.47
N LEU A 322 17.80 6.62 20.46
CA LEU A 322 16.64 7.46 20.11
C LEU A 322 15.43 6.63 19.67
N PHE A 323 15.62 5.39 19.22
CA PHE A 323 14.53 4.47 19.00
C PHE A 323 13.75 4.17 20.30
N HIS A 324 14.45 4.12 21.44
CA HIS A 324 13.82 3.92 22.75
C HIS A 324 13.45 5.24 23.43
N ASP A 325 14.40 6.17 23.50
CA ASP A 325 14.28 7.42 24.27
C ASP A 325 13.44 8.50 23.56
N GLY A 326 13.22 8.34 22.26
CA GLY A 326 12.45 9.24 21.40
C GLY A 326 11.18 8.59 20.87
N TRP A 327 11.37 7.66 19.93
CA TRP A 327 10.26 6.97 19.27
C TRP A 327 9.39 6.21 20.27
N ALA A 328 9.97 5.30 21.04
CA ALA A 328 9.24 4.48 22.01
C ALA A 328 9.14 5.10 23.42
N SER A 329 9.18 6.43 23.53
CA SER A 329 9.41 7.12 24.81
C SER A 329 8.19 7.29 25.71
N SER A 330 6.98 7.42 25.16
CA SER A 330 5.78 7.78 25.93
C SER A 330 4.53 7.07 25.43
N ASN A 331 3.86 6.31 26.30
CA ASN A 331 2.64 5.54 25.97
C ASN A 331 2.78 4.64 24.73
N TYR A 332 4.00 4.13 24.50
CA TYR A 332 4.32 3.34 23.33
C TYR A 332 3.77 1.92 23.42
N THR A 333 4.03 1.24 24.55
CA THR A 333 3.60 -0.14 24.76
C THR A 333 2.11 -0.22 25.06
N ASN A 334 1.49 -1.24 24.50
CA ASN A 334 0.13 -1.67 24.77
C ASN A 334 0.18 -3.12 25.23
N ASN A 335 -0.71 -3.54 26.11
CA ASN A 335 -0.85 -4.95 26.47
C ASN A 335 -2.32 -5.37 26.56
N ASN A 336 -3.22 -4.52 26.05
CA ASN A 336 -4.64 -4.77 26.00
C ASN A 336 -4.99 -5.63 24.79
N SER A 337 -6.14 -6.29 24.89
CA SER A 337 -6.74 -7.04 23.80
C SER A 337 -8.06 -6.41 23.38
N PHE A 338 -8.25 -6.27 22.06
CA PHE A 338 -9.46 -5.72 21.45
C PHE A 338 -10.00 -6.74 20.47
N TYR A 339 -11.27 -7.11 20.60
CA TYR A 339 -11.89 -8.17 19.77
C TYR A 339 -11.08 -9.49 19.74
N GLY A 340 -10.39 -9.81 20.83
CA GLY A 340 -9.53 -11.00 20.92
C GLY A 340 -8.12 -10.82 20.33
N TYR A 341 -7.72 -9.64 19.87
CA TYR A 341 -6.36 -9.44 19.35
C TYR A 341 -5.57 -8.54 20.30
N ARG A 342 -4.40 -9.02 20.75
CA ARG A 342 -3.49 -8.23 21.58
C ARG A 342 -2.73 -7.22 20.72
N LEU A 343 -2.65 -5.97 21.17
CA LEU A 343 -1.65 -5.03 20.69
C LEU A 343 -0.51 -4.98 21.70
N TRP A 344 0.73 -5.04 21.22
CA TRP A 344 1.95 -4.91 22.03
C TRP A 344 2.46 -3.47 22.07
N VAL A 345 2.20 -2.72 21.01
CA VAL A 345 2.48 -1.29 20.88
C VAL A 345 1.30 -0.64 20.19
N GLY A 346 1.07 0.65 20.43
CA GLY A 346 -0.10 1.33 19.88
C GLY A 346 -1.02 1.93 20.92
N SER A 347 -1.78 2.94 20.52
CA SER A 347 -2.97 3.35 21.27
C SER A 347 -4.01 2.20 21.29
N ASN A 348 -5.01 2.30 22.16
CA ASN A 348 -6.12 1.34 22.15
C ASN A 348 -6.78 1.33 20.76
N TYR A 349 -7.01 0.13 20.22
CA TYR A 349 -7.48 -0.08 18.84
C TYR A 349 -6.51 0.37 17.72
N GLY A 350 -5.27 0.74 18.06
CA GLY A 350 -4.15 0.96 17.14
C GLY A 350 -4.10 2.33 16.46
N GLY A 351 -5.24 2.92 16.12
CA GLY A 351 -5.36 4.18 15.36
C GLY A 351 -5.73 3.95 13.88
N PRO A 352 -5.53 4.96 13.01
CA PRO A 352 -5.73 4.81 11.56
C PRO A 352 -4.88 3.68 11.00
N LEU A 353 -5.43 2.90 10.08
CA LEU A 353 -4.77 1.66 9.65
C LEU A 353 -3.48 1.89 8.83
N PHE A 354 -3.30 3.08 8.25
CA PHE A 354 -2.07 3.43 7.53
C PHE A 354 -0.81 3.44 8.42
N PHE A 355 -0.96 3.49 9.74
CA PHE A 355 0.15 3.29 10.68
C PHE A 355 0.83 1.93 10.48
N ALA A 356 0.10 0.91 10.05
CA ALA A 356 0.61 -0.41 9.71
C ALA A 356 1.13 -0.52 8.26
N HIS A 357 1.12 0.57 7.48
CA HIS A 357 1.47 0.56 6.05
C HIS A 357 2.73 1.38 5.76
N TYR A 358 2.76 2.68 6.01
CA TYR A 358 3.75 3.59 5.39
C TYR A 358 5.19 3.29 5.78
N SER A 359 5.42 2.97 7.05
CA SER A 359 6.74 2.57 7.55
C SER A 359 7.15 1.15 7.15
N PHE A 360 6.27 0.38 6.51
CA PHE A 360 6.41 -1.05 6.24
C PHE A 360 6.30 -1.38 4.75
N LEU A 361 6.40 -0.38 3.87
CA LEU A 361 6.38 -0.57 2.43
C LEU A 361 7.70 -1.18 1.92
N GLY A 362 8.82 -0.66 2.42
CA GLY A 362 10.15 -1.21 2.19
C GLY A 362 10.66 -1.99 3.42
N PHE A 363 10.49 -1.46 4.63
CA PHE A 363 10.93 -2.20 5.82
C PHE A 363 10.08 -3.46 6.03
N ASP A 364 10.71 -4.63 5.92
CA ASP A 364 10.06 -5.91 6.17
C ASP A 364 9.91 -6.13 7.68
N PRO A 365 8.70 -6.26 8.24
CA PRO A 365 8.54 -6.47 9.67
C PRO A 365 8.51 -7.96 10.07
N ARG A 366 8.60 -8.92 9.13
CA ARG A 366 8.50 -10.36 9.40
C ARG A 366 9.74 -10.91 10.10
N ASP A 367 9.56 -11.97 10.89
CA ASP A 367 10.65 -12.78 11.47
C ASP A 367 11.68 -12.00 12.30
N LYS A 368 11.30 -10.82 12.82
CA LYS A 368 12.16 -9.98 13.65
C LYS A 368 11.36 -9.26 14.73
N LYS A 369 11.99 -9.06 15.88
CA LYS A 369 11.43 -8.29 16.99
C LYS A 369 12.50 -7.47 17.67
N ASP A 370 12.09 -6.39 18.32
CA ASP A 370 12.92 -5.66 19.26
C ASP A 370 12.49 -5.96 20.71
N ALA A 371 12.86 -5.08 21.65
CA ALA A 371 12.46 -5.18 23.05
C ALA A 371 10.94 -5.08 23.31
N TYR A 372 10.16 -4.65 22.32
CA TYR A 372 8.73 -4.37 22.46
C TYR A 372 7.87 -5.44 21.79
N CYS A 373 8.09 -5.70 20.49
CA CYS A 373 7.25 -6.65 19.76
C CYS A 373 7.84 -7.12 18.43
N ASN A 374 7.23 -8.17 17.88
CA ASN A 374 7.28 -8.46 16.46
C ASN A 374 6.29 -7.53 15.73
N TYR A 375 6.80 -6.64 14.89
CA TYR A 375 5.99 -5.63 14.24
C TYR A 375 5.04 -6.22 13.18
N PHE A 376 5.37 -7.34 12.54
CA PHE A 376 4.45 -7.99 11.61
C PHE A 376 3.23 -8.51 12.37
N LEU A 377 3.44 -9.12 13.54
CA LEU A 377 2.35 -9.61 14.37
C LEU A 377 1.51 -8.47 14.97
N ASN A 378 2.14 -7.40 15.45
CA ASN A 378 1.44 -6.22 15.95
C ASN A 378 0.59 -5.56 14.84
N ASN A 379 1.15 -5.38 13.65
CA ASN A 379 0.46 -4.81 12.49
C ASN A 379 -0.70 -5.71 12.03
N LYS A 380 -0.50 -7.02 11.99
CA LYS A 380 -1.58 -7.98 11.70
C LYS A 380 -2.72 -7.88 12.72
N HIS A 381 -2.40 -7.74 14.00
CA HIS A 381 -3.42 -7.56 15.03
C HIS A 381 -4.12 -6.20 14.93
N HIS A 382 -3.41 -5.12 14.62
CA HIS A 382 -4.04 -3.82 14.33
C HIS A 382 -5.04 -3.92 13.18
N THR A 383 -4.67 -4.59 12.08
CA THR A 383 -5.54 -4.87 10.95
C THR A 383 -6.79 -5.67 11.35
N LEU A 384 -6.60 -6.77 12.09
CA LEU A 384 -7.71 -7.63 12.54
C LEU A 384 -8.65 -6.90 13.50
N ILE A 385 -8.13 -6.01 14.35
CA ILE A 385 -8.94 -5.14 15.23
C ILE A 385 -9.76 -4.15 14.42
N ASN A 386 -9.14 -3.48 13.43
CA ASN A 386 -9.83 -2.54 12.56
C ASN A 386 -10.99 -3.22 11.81
N ARG A 387 -10.73 -4.41 11.26
CA ARG A 387 -11.75 -5.25 10.62
C ARG A 387 -12.84 -5.70 11.59
N ALA A 388 -12.47 -6.24 12.75
CA ALA A 388 -13.42 -6.73 13.75
C ALA A 388 -14.32 -5.60 14.27
N TYR A 389 -13.79 -4.39 14.42
CA TYR A 389 -14.58 -3.19 14.72
C TYR A 389 -15.62 -2.91 13.62
N CYS A 390 -15.23 -2.96 12.33
CA CYS A 390 -16.17 -2.76 11.23
C CYS A 390 -17.26 -3.84 11.19
N ILE A 391 -16.93 -5.10 11.53
CA ILE A 391 -17.91 -6.18 11.65
C ILE A 391 -18.87 -5.94 12.82
N ALA A 392 -18.34 -5.55 13.98
CA ALA A 392 -19.14 -5.27 15.17
C ALA A 392 -20.04 -4.04 14.96
N ASN A 393 -19.58 -3.08 14.15
CA ASN A 393 -20.30 -1.89 13.73
C ASN A 393 -21.05 -1.18 14.87
N PRO A 394 -20.35 -0.73 15.93
CA PRO A 394 -20.99 -0.23 17.14
C PRO A 394 -21.86 1.03 16.90
N PHE A 395 -21.60 1.76 15.81
CA PHE A 395 -22.36 2.94 15.40
C PHE A 395 -23.40 2.68 14.30
N SER A 396 -23.59 1.40 13.91
CA SER A 396 -24.59 0.98 12.91
C SER A 396 -24.46 1.73 11.57
N HIS A 397 -23.23 1.96 11.11
CA HIS A 397 -22.94 2.53 9.80
C HIS A 397 -23.40 1.58 8.68
N PRO A 398 -24.20 2.03 7.70
CA PRO A 398 -24.64 1.20 6.59
C PRO A 398 -23.46 0.64 5.79
N GLY A 399 -23.56 -0.65 5.46
CA GLY A 399 -22.59 -1.34 4.62
C GLY A 399 -21.37 -1.89 5.37
N TYR A 400 -21.04 -1.44 6.57
CA TYR A 400 -19.90 -1.97 7.33
C TYR A 400 -20.07 -3.48 7.58
N GLY A 401 -18.99 -4.25 7.41
CA GLY A 401 -19.06 -5.70 7.55
C GLY A 401 -17.74 -6.41 7.27
N SER A 402 -17.82 -7.74 7.18
CA SER A 402 -16.66 -8.62 6.97
C SER A 402 -15.95 -8.43 5.61
N ASP A 403 -16.67 -7.85 4.66
CA ASP A 403 -16.29 -7.57 3.27
C ASP A 403 -16.33 -6.06 2.94
N ASN A 404 -16.60 -5.20 3.93
CA ASN A 404 -16.58 -3.75 3.78
C ASN A 404 -16.04 -3.13 5.06
N TRP A 405 -14.71 -3.08 5.14
CA TRP A 405 -13.97 -2.67 6.31
C TRP A 405 -12.74 -1.88 5.90
N GLY A 406 -12.14 -1.21 6.88
CA GLY A 406 -10.91 -0.45 6.69
C GLY A 406 -11.12 1.03 6.98
N LEU A 407 -10.79 1.42 8.21
CA LEU A 407 -10.78 2.81 8.66
C LEU A 407 -9.35 3.34 8.67
N THR A 408 -9.10 4.37 7.89
CA THR A 408 -7.82 5.07 7.83
C THR A 408 -8.02 6.54 7.42
N ALA A 409 -6.95 7.32 7.41
CA ALA A 409 -7.02 8.71 6.99
C ALA A 409 -7.32 8.84 5.50
N SER A 410 -8.22 9.75 5.12
CA SER A 410 -8.63 9.98 3.73
C SER A 410 -9.44 11.27 3.59
N ASP A 411 -9.84 11.59 2.35
CA ASP A 411 -11.00 12.46 2.13
C ASP A 411 -12.27 11.82 2.71
N ASP A 412 -13.18 12.67 3.15
CA ASP A 412 -14.51 12.30 3.62
C ASP A 412 -15.56 13.34 3.16
N PRO A 413 -16.85 13.16 3.48
CA PRO A 413 -17.90 14.11 3.08
C PRO A 413 -17.73 15.54 3.62
N PHE A 414 -16.83 15.75 4.59
CA PHE A 414 -16.64 17.00 5.35
C PHE A 414 -15.24 17.59 5.20
N GLY A 415 -14.32 16.93 4.50
CA GLY A 415 -12.94 17.38 4.29
C GLY A 415 -11.96 16.21 4.30
N TYR A 416 -10.91 16.33 5.10
CA TYR A 416 -9.94 15.27 5.35
C TYR A 416 -10.03 14.82 6.80
N GLY A 417 -10.07 13.51 7.05
CA GLY A 417 -10.27 12.94 8.38
C GLY A 417 -9.37 11.74 8.61
N ALA A 418 -8.71 11.67 9.77
CA ALA A 418 -7.93 10.52 10.19
C ALA A 418 -8.85 9.45 10.82
N HIS A 419 -9.54 8.65 10.00
CA HIS A 419 -10.52 7.68 10.51
C HIS A 419 -9.86 6.50 11.22
N ALA A 420 -10.48 6.06 12.31
CA ALA A 420 -10.00 4.96 13.14
C ALA A 420 -11.12 4.40 14.02
N PRO A 421 -11.04 3.12 14.45
CA PRO A 421 -12.00 2.53 15.38
C PRO A 421 -12.23 3.39 16.62
N TYR A 422 -13.50 3.71 16.91
CA TYR A 422 -13.98 4.58 18.01
C TYR A 422 -13.52 6.04 18.00
N SER A 423 -12.23 6.32 17.83
CA SER A 423 -11.69 7.68 18.02
C SER A 423 -12.17 8.65 16.95
N ASN A 424 -12.36 8.18 15.71
CA ASN A 424 -12.89 8.97 14.62
C ASN A 424 -13.52 8.07 13.56
N ASP A 425 -14.79 7.73 13.74
CA ASP A 425 -15.57 6.94 12.79
C ASP A 425 -16.87 7.69 12.47
N ASN A 426 -17.02 8.09 11.20
CA ASN A 426 -18.19 8.77 10.68
C ASN A 426 -18.95 7.93 9.62
N GLY A 427 -18.57 6.66 9.45
CA GLY A 427 -19.12 5.77 8.43
C GLY A 427 -18.40 5.79 7.09
N THR A 428 -17.27 6.48 6.98
CA THR A 428 -16.42 6.50 5.77
C THR A 428 -15.52 5.27 5.75
N ILE A 429 -15.53 4.53 4.65
CA ILE A 429 -14.60 3.43 4.35
C ILE A 429 -13.60 3.94 3.32
N THR A 430 -12.34 3.59 3.53
CA THR A 430 -11.23 4.00 2.68
C THR A 430 -10.56 2.74 2.13
N PRO A 431 -10.69 2.42 0.82
CA PRO A 431 -10.19 1.17 0.25
C PRO A 431 -8.73 0.85 0.59
N THR A 432 -7.83 1.84 0.64
CA THR A 432 -6.41 1.60 0.97
C THR A 432 -6.22 0.93 2.33
N ALA A 433 -7.11 1.14 3.30
CA ALA A 433 -7.00 0.50 4.60
C ALA A 433 -7.01 -1.03 4.51
N ALA A 434 -8.01 -1.60 3.84
CA ALA A 434 -8.11 -3.05 3.65
C ALA A 434 -7.11 -3.55 2.61
N LEU A 435 -6.95 -2.85 1.49
CA LEU A 435 -6.15 -3.31 0.36
C LEU A 435 -4.65 -3.27 0.66
N SER A 436 -4.16 -2.22 1.33
CA SER A 436 -2.75 -2.13 1.74
C SER A 436 -2.43 -3.01 2.95
N SER A 437 -3.43 -3.68 3.52
CA SER A 437 -3.26 -4.71 4.55
C SER A 437 -3.11 -6.13 3.98
N MET A 438 -2.95 -6.27 2.66
CA MET A 438 -2.84 -7.57 1.96
C MET A 438 -1.84 -8.53 2.59
N PRO A 439 -0.61 -8.12 2.98
CA PRO A 439 0.35 -9.05 3.58
C PRO A 439 -0.06 -9.57 4.96
N TYR A 440 -0.97 -8.88 5.64
CA TYR A 440 -1.38 -9.21 7.00
C TYR A 440 -2.64 -10.09 7.03
N THR A 441 -3.62 -9.79 6.17
CA THR A 441 -4.94 -10.43 6.12
C THR A 441 -5.41 -10.66 4.68
N PRO A 442 -4.69 -11.47 3.88
CA PRO A 442 -4.90 -11.54 2.43
C PRO A 442 -6.31 -12.00 2.05
N ALA A 443 -6.86 -13.01 2.72
CA ALA A 443 -8.20 -13.51 2.43
C ALA A 443 -9.29 -12.45 2.70
N GLU A 444 -9.16 -11.73 3.82
CA GLU A 444 -10.09 -10.67 4.21
C GLU A 444 -9.96 -9.43 3.32
N SER A 445 -8.74 -9.08 2.91
CA SER A 445 -8.45 -7.96 2.02
C SER A 445 -8.92 -8.23 0.59
N ILE A 446 -8.74 -9.44 0.06
CA ILE A 446 -9.29 -9.86 -1.25
C ILE A 446 -10.82 -9.88 -1.21
N THR A 447 -11.41 -10.31 -0.08
CA THR A 447 -12.87 -10.27 0.10
C THR A 447 -13.38 -8.82 0.02
N ALA A 448 -12.71 -7.88 0.69
CA ALA A 448 -13.04 -6.47 0.61
C ALA A 448 -12.86 -5.89 -0.80
N LEU A 449 -11.75 -6.20 -1.47
CA LEU A 449 -11.46 -5.83 -2.86
C LEU A 449 -12.62 -6.21 -3.78
N LYS A 450 -13.04 -7.48 -3.75
CA LYS A 450 -14.13 -8.00 -4.58
C LYS A 450 -15.44 -7.28 -4.29
N ASN A 451 -15.74 -6.99 -3.03
CA ASN A 451 -16.94 -6.25 -2.66
C ASN A 451 -16.90 -4.79 -3.14
N PHE A 452 -15.78 -4.08 -2.94
CA PHE A 452 -15.60 -2.72 -3.44
C PHE A 452 -15.81 -2.65 -4.95
N TYR A 453 -15.27 -3.61 -5.70
CA TYR A 453 -15.41 -3.65 -7.15
C TYR A 453 -16.82 -4.09 -7.60
N ARG A 454 -17.36 -5.17 -7.04
CA ARG A 454 -18.62 -5.76 -7.52
C ARG A 454 -19.85 -4.99 -7.03
N THR A 455 -19.84 -4.53 -5.78
CA THR A 455 -20.98 -3.85 -5.15
C THR A 455 -20.92 -2.34 -5.36
N TYR A 456 -19.75 -1.73 -5.16
CA TYR A 456 -19.59 -0.27 -5.19
C TYR A 456 -18.88 0.26 -6.44
N GLY A 457 -18.43 -0.62 -7.34
CA GLY A 457 -17.51 -0.27 -8.42
C GLY A 457 -18.05 0.77 -9.41
N SER A 458 -19.37 0.90 -9.59
CA SER A 458 -19.94 1.96 -10.43
C SER A 458 -19.60 3.37 -9.93
N ASN A 459 -19.28 3.52 -8.63
CA ASN A 459 -18.95 4.79 -8.01
C ASN A 459 -17.51 4.86 -7.48
N VAL A 460 -16.97 3.73 -6.99
CA VAL A 460 -15.67 3.64 -6.31
C VAL A 460 -14.55 3.19 -7.23
N TRP A 461 -14.82 2.53 -8.36
CA TRP A 461 -13.78 2.16 -9.31
C TRP A 461 -13.63 3.21 -10.42
N GLY A 462 -12.42 3.53 -10.84
CA GLY A 462 -12.16 4.39 -11.98
C GLY A 462 -10.75 4.24 -12.57
N GLU A 463 -10.30 5.27 -13.29
CA GLU A 463 -9.09 5.21 -14.14
C GLU A 463 -7.81 4.82 -13.39
N TYR A 464 -7.71 5.23 -12.12
CA TYR A 464 -6.55 5.01 -11.27
C TYR A 464 -6.80 3.98 -10.17
N GLY A 465 -7.69 3.01 -10.43
CA GLY A 465 -8.08 1.97 -9.47
C GLY A 465 -9.26 2.41 -8.61
N PHE A 466 -9.25 2.06 -7.31
CA PHE A 466 -10.27 2.53 -6.39
C PHE A 466 -10.05 4.01 -6.06
N LYS A 467 -11.14 4.78 -6.02
CA LYS A 467 -11.18 6.14 -5.50
C LYS A 467 -10.94 6.14 -4.00
N ASP A 468 -10.58 7.32 -3.50
CA ASP A 468 -10.02 7.51 -2.17
C ASP A 468 -10.85 6.92 -1.03
N ALA A 469 -12.15 7.23 -1.01
CA ALA A 469 -13.05 6.80 0.05
C ALA A 469 -14.52 6.83 -0.37
N PHE A 470 -15.38 6.23 0.45
CA PHE A 470 -16.83 6.34 0.29
C PHE A 470 -17.56 6.23 1.62
N ASN A 471 -18.72 6.86 1.72
CA ASN A 471 -19.57 6.87 2.91
C ASN A 471 -21.01 6.53 2.50
N PRO A 472 -21.44 5.25 2.64
CA PRO A 472 -22.78 4.82 2.27
C PRO A 472 -23.88 5.55 3.05
N LYS A 473 -23.62 5.94 4.31
CA LYS A 473 -24.58 6.69 5.14
C LYS A 473 -24.94 8.04 4.54
N GLN A 474 -23.93 8.71 3.97
CA GLN A 474 -24.08 10.04 3.35
C GLN A 474 -24.38 9.97 1.86
N ASN A 475 -24.47 8.76 1.27
CA ASN A 475 -24.49 8.56 -0.18
C ASN A 475 -23.38 9.34 -0.88
N TRP A 476 -22.18 9.31 -0.29
CA TRP A 476 -21.02 10.06 -0.77
C TRP A 476 -19.94 9.09 -1.24
N PHE A 477 -19.30 9.47 -2.35
CA PHE A 477 -18.18 8.74 -2.94
C PHE A 477 -17.15 9.80 -3.31
N ALA A 478 -15.89 9.57 -2.95
CA ALA A 478 -14.81 10.45 -3.35
C ALA A 478 -14.79 10.60 -4.87
N ASN A 479 -14.36 11.77 -5.34
CA ASN A 479 -13.96 11.98 -6.74
C ASN A 479 -12.45 12.11 -6.87
N SER A 480 -11.73 11.94 -5.77
CA SER A 480 -10.29 12.03 -5.63
C SER A 480 -9.62 10.66 -5.68
N TYR A 481 -8.33 10.72 -6.00
CA TYR A 481 -7.32 9.70 -5.72
C TYR A 481 -6.17 10.46 -5.07
N ILE A 482 -5.55 9.89 -4.04
CA ILE A 482 -4.47 10.53 -3.29
C ILE A 482 -3.22 9.64 -3.37
N ALA A 483 -2.04 10.24 -3.61
CA ALA A 483 -0.80 9.48 -3.76
C ALA A 483 -0.51 8.56 -2.55
N ILE A 484 -0.75 9.07 -1.34
CA ILE A 484 -0.48 8.35 -0.10
C ILE A 484 -1.40 7.15 0.11
N ASP A 485 -2.55 7.11 -0.56
CA ASP A 485 -3.51 6.01 -0.45
C ASP A 485 -3.36 5.03 -1.62
N GLN A 486 -3.08 5.51 -2.83
CA GLN A 486 -2.88 4.65 -4.01
C GLN A 486 -1.54 3.88 -3.96
N GLY A 487 -0.47 4.51 -3.47
CA GLY A 487 0.87 3.92 -3.48
C GLY A 487 0.97 2.63 -2.66
N PRO A 488 0.54 2.67 -1.39
CA PRO A 488 0.52 1.50 -0.52
C PRO A 488 -0.31 0.33 -1.07
N ILE A 489 -1.39 0.58 -1.82
CA ILE A 489 -2.19 -0.50 -2.43
C ILE A 489 -1.31 -1.33 -3.35
N ILE A 490 -0.56 -0.68 -4.25
CA ILE A 490 0.30 -1.36 -5.21
C ILE A 490 1.42 -2.11 -4.47
N VAL A 491 2.10 -1.41 -3.57
CA VAL A 491 3.30 -1.90 -2.89
C VAL A 491 2.99 -3.06 -1.95
N MET A 492 1.93 -2.96 -1.16
CA MET A 492 1.58 -4.01 -0.20
C MET A 492 0.94 -5.22 -0.85
N ILE A 493 0.21 -5.06 -1.97
CA ILE A 493 -0.16 -6.23 -2.80
C ILE A 493 1.11 -6.92 -3.32
N GLU A 494 2.11 -6.17 -3.78
CA GLU A 494 3.33 -6.79 -4.28
C GLU A 494 4.14 -7.48 -3.17
N ASN A 495 4.25 -6.86 -2.00
CA ASN A 495 4.90 -7.50 -0.85
C ASN A 495 4.20 -8.77 -0.40
N TYR A 496 2.86 -8.83 -0.52
CA TYR A 496 2.11 -10.06 -0.32
C TYR A 496 2.43 -11.12 -1.39
N ARG A 497 2.45 -10.74 -2.67
CA ARG A 497 2.62 -11.66 -3.80
C ARG A 497 4.05 -12.23 -3.90
N SER A 498 5.06 -11.39 -3.70
CA SER A 498 6.48 -11.74 -3.94
C SER A 498 7.44 -11.30 -2.83
N GLY A 499 7.06 -10.30 -2.03
CA GLY A 499 7.98 -9.67 -1.08
C GLY A 499 9.02 -8.77 -1.75
N LEU A 500 8.83 -8.37 -3.02
CA LEU A 500 9.82 -7.65 -3.82
C LEU A 500 10.37 -6.40 -3.11
N LEU A 501 9.51 -5.51 -2.64
CA LEU A 501 9.95 -4.21 -2.11
C LEU A 501 10.62 -4.40 -0.75
N TRP A 502 10.11 -5.34 0.05
CA TRP A 502 10.77 -5.81 1.27
C TRP A 502 12.17 -6.35 1.00
N GLU A 503 12.33 -7.26 0.04
CA GLU A 503 13.63 -7.80 -0.33
C GLU A 503 14.61 -6.68 -0.73
N LYS A 504 14.18 -5.79 -1.64
CA LYS A 504 15.04 -4.73 -2.17
C LYS A 504 15.40 -3.70 -1.11
N PHE A 505 14.46 -3.26 -0.27
CA PHE A 505 14.79 -2.32 0.79
C PHE A 505 15.73 -2.95 1.84
N MET A 506 15.44 -4.17 2.28
CA MET A 506 16.23 -4.84 3.32
C MET A 506 17.63 -5.24 2.86
N ALA A 507 17.87 -5.35 1.54
CA ALA A 507 19.18 -5.63 0.96
C ALA A 507 20.19 -4.46 1.05
N ASN A 508 19.75 -3.27 1.45
CA ASN A 508 20.65 -2.13 1.63
C ASN A 508 21.63 -2.36 2.81
N PRO A 509 22.94 -2.12 2.62
CA PRO A 509 23.97 -2.50 3.60
C PRO A 509 23.87 -1.78 4.96
N GLU A 510 23.15 -0.66 5.02
CA GLU A 510 22.94 0.13 6.23
C GLU A 510 21.85 -0.43 7.15
N ILE A 511 20.96 -1.29 6.62
CA ILE A 511 19.76 -1.75 7.35
C ILE A 511 20.11 -2.74 8.46
N GLN A 512 20.93 -3.75 8.19
CA GLN A 512 21.30 -4.74 9.21
C GLN A 512 22.09 -4.12 10.38
N PRO A 513 23.14 -3.29 10.15
CA PRO A 513 23.83 -2.61 11.24
C PRO A 513 22.89 -1.72 12.08
N MET A 514 21.92 -1.06 11.45
CA MET A 514 20.91 -0.29 12.16
C MET A 514 20.06 -1.18 13.08
N LEU A 515 19.55 -2.30 12.58
CA LEU A 515 18.78 -3.26 13.37
C LEU A 515 19.55 -3.77 14.58
N ASP A 516 20.80 -4.19 14.36
CA ASP A 516 21.70 -4.67 15.41
C ASP A 516 21.93 -3.59 16.47
N SER A 517 22.09 -2.33 16.05
CA SER A 517 22.33 -1.19 16.96
C SER A 517 21.12 -0.84 17.85
N ILE A 518 19.90 -1.11 17.38
CA ILE A 518 18.66 -0.94 18.15
C ILE A 518 18.41 -2.16 19.06
N GLY A 519 18.98 -3.32 18.71
CA GLY A 519 18.77 -4.58 19.44
C GLY A 519 17.62 -5.40 18.90
N PHE A 520 17.33 -5.30 17.60
CA PHE A 520 16.47 -6.26 16.92
C PHE A 520 17.13 -7.65 16.93
N VAL A 521 16.31 -8.67 17.10
CA VAL A 521 16.70 -10.08 17.05
C VAL A 521 15.77 -10.84 16.11
N SER A 522 16.26 -11.97 15.60
CA SER A 522 15.42 -12.90 14.86
C SER A 522 14.28 -13.39 15.75
N ASP A 523 13.09 -13.36 15.18
CA ASP A 523 11.88 -13.95 15.73
C ASP A 523 11.38 -15.05 14.81
N SER A 524 12.32 -15.85 14.31
CA SER A 524 12.05 -17.01 13.47
C SER A 524 11.55 -18.15 14.37
N VAL A 525 10.27 -18.11 14.71
CA VAL A 525 9.62 -19.19 15.46
C VAL A 525 9.51 -20.40 14.52
N THR A 526 10.53 -21.25 14.51
CA THR A 526 10.47 -22.61 13.94
C THR A 526 9.74 -23.59 14.86
N ASN A 527 9.21 -23.10 15.99
CA ASN A 527 8.41 -23.88 16.91
C ASN A 527 6.95 -23.87 16.46
N ILE A 528 6.45 -25.04 16.04
CA ILE A 528 5.04 -25.28 15.70
C ILE A 528 4.08 -25.02 16.89
N ASN A 529 4.59 -24.72 18.10
CA ASN A 529 3.81 -24.78 19.34
C ASN A 529 3.92 -23.58 20.31
N ASP A 530 4.64 -22.50 20.04
CA ASP A 530 4.70 -21.36 20.98
C ASP A 530 3.86 -20.13 20.58
N ASP A 531 3.46 -19.99 19.31
CA ASP A 531 2.65 -18.84 18.85
C ASP A 531 1.30 -19.19 18.19
N LEU A 532 0.91 -20.47 18.18
CA LEU A 532 -0.41 -20.91 17.70
C LEU A 532 -1.39 -21.34 18.81
N ASN A 533 -0.99 -21.23 20.08
CA ASN A 533 -1.92 -21.34 21.22
C ASN A 533 -2.22 -19.96 21.79
N THR A 534 -2.61 -19.02 20.93
CA THR A 534 -3.29 -17.84 21.43
C THR A 534 -4.71 -18.24 21.83
N VAL A 535 -5.22 -17.66 22.92
CA VAL A 535 -6.58 -17.82 23.46
C VAL A 535 -7.67 -17.30 22.48
N TYR A 536 -7.33 -17.14 21.21
CA TYR A 536 -8.08 -16.35 20.23
C TYR A 536 -8.31 -17.08 18.90
N ASP A 537 -7.86 -18.34 18.78
CA ASP A 537 -8.25 -19.22 17.68
C ASP A 537 -9.32 -20.23 18.13
N PHE A 538 -10.16 -20.68 17.19
CA PHE A 538 -10.98 -21.87 17.41
C PHE A 538 -10.07 -23.10 17.40
N LEU A 539 -9.69 -23.55 18.59
CA LEU A 539 -8.67 -24.57 18.81
C LEU A 539 -9.21 -25.72 19.63
N LEU A 540 -8.71 -26.92 19.32
CA LEU A 540 -8.87 -28.09 20.16
C LEU A 540 -7.55 -28.36 20.88
N ILE A 541 -7.50 -28.03 22.17
CA ILE A 541 -6.28 -28.12 22.98
C ILE A 541 -5.93 -29.58 23.28
N GLY A 542 -6.95 -30.41 23.54
CA GLY A 542 -6.75 -31.84 23.78
C GLY A 542 -7.65 -32.35 24.90
N ASN A 543 -7.29 -33.50 25.47
CA ASN A 543 -7.97 -34.05 26.64
C ASN A 543 -6.96 -34.54 27.70
N TYR A 544 -7.25 -34.29 28.98
CA TYR A 544 -6.43 -34.75 30.10
C TYR A 544 -7.30 -35.24 31.27
N PRO A 545 -6.94 -36.36 31.93
CA PRO A 545 -5.84 -37.28 31.60
C PRO A 545 -6.06 -38.04 30.28
N ASN A 546 -4.99 -38.54 29.67
CA ASN A 546 -5.01 -39.42 28.50
C ASN A 546 -3.73 -40.30 28.47
N PRO A 547 -3.79 -41.62 28.72
CA PRO A 547 -4.99 -42.44 28.99
C PRO A 547 -5.76 -42.02 30.25
N PHE A 548 -7.04 -42.37 30.34
CA PHE A 548 -7.92 -41.99 31.46
C PHE A 548 -8.74 -43.15 32.02
N ASN A 549 -9.20 -43.00 33.28
CA ASN A 549 -10.07 -43.96 33.98
C ASN A 549 -10.93 -43.28 35.08
N PRO A 550 -12.28 -43.33 35.04
CA PRO A 550 -13.11 -43.48 33.86
C PRO A 550 -13.35 -42.14 33.14
N SER A 551 -12.78 -41.02 33.62
CA SER A 551 -13.08 -39.69 33.08
C SER A 551 -11.86 -38.91 32.56
N THR A 552 -12.08 -38.15 31.49
CA THR A 552 -11.14 -37.17 30.93
C THR A 552 -11.84 -35.83 30.68
N THR A 553 -11.09 -34.74 30.71
CA THR A 553 -11.58 -33.40 30.38
C THR A 553 -11.06 -32.99 29.02
N ILE A 554 -11.97 -32.74 28.07
CA ILE A 554 -11.66 -32.15 26.76
C ILE A 554 -11.61 -30.63 26.94
N VAL A 555 -10.51 -30.02 26.50
CA VAL A 555 -10.24 -28.59 26.57
C VAL A 555 -10.18 -28.02 25.15
N PHE A 556 -10.84 -26.89 24.94
CA PHE A 556 -10.91 -26.22 23.64
C PHE A 556 -11.06 -24.71 23.83
N ASN A 557 -10.66 -23.93 22.82
CA ASN A 557 -10.74 -22.47 22.86
C ASN A 557 -11.73 -21.94 21.82
N ILE A 558 -12.50 -20.92 22.20
CA ILE A 558 -13.53 -20.31 21.36
C ILE A 558 -13.19 -18.82 21.14
N PRO A 559 -13.01 -18.37 19.87
CA PRO A 559 -12.51 -17.02 19.54
C PRO A 559 -13.56 -15.91 19.69
N PHE A 560 -14.84 -16.26 19.72
CA PHE A 560 -15.99 -15.42 20.02
C PHE A 560 -17.17 -16.33 20.34
N ALA A 561 -18.14 -15.85 21.14
CA ALA A 561 -19.29 -16.64 21.55
C ALA A 561 -20.00 -17.26 20.31
N GLN A 562 -20.12 -18.58 20.29
CA GLN A 562 -20.68 -19.32 19.15
C GLN A 562 -21.20 -20.70 19.56
N TYR A 563 -22.04 -21.30 18.72
CA TYR A 563 -22.52 -22.67 18.88
C TYR A 563 -21.44 -23.70 18.59
N VAL A 564 -21.36 -24.70 19.46
CA VAL A 564 -20.36 -25.77 19.38
C VAL A 564 -21.00 -27.11 19.71
N SER A 565 -20.72 -28.11 18.86
CA SER A 565 -21.10 -29.50 19.13
C SER A 565 -19.87 -30.38 19.33
N ILE A 566 -19.96 -31.29 20.31
CA ILE A 566 -18.92 -32.30 20.58
C ILE A 566 -19.55 -33.68 20.61
N SER A 567 -19.04 -34.59 19.77
CA SER A 567 -19.48 -35.97 19.71
C SER A 567 -18.30 -36.94 19.86
N ILE A 568 -18.53 -38.08 20.51
CA ILE A 568 -17.58 -39.17 20.72
C ILE A 568 -17.89 -40.34 19.78
N TYR A 569 -16.85 -40.94 19.21
CA TYR A 569 -16.90 -42.07 18.30
C TYR A 569 -15.95 -43.18 18.74
N ASN A 570 -16.25 -44.43 18.42
CA ASN A 570 -15.33 -45.55 18.58
C ASN A 570 -14.35 -45.65 17.40
N HIS A 571 -13.44 -46.62 17.46
CA HIS A 571 -12.44 -46.87 16.40
C HIS A 571 -13.03 -47.35 15.07
N LEU A 572 -14.31 -47.77 15.04
CA LEU A 572 -15.04 -48.13 13.81
C LEU A 572 -15.79 -46.92 13.20
N GLY A 573 -15.72 -45.74 13.84
CA GLY A 573 -16.43 -44.53 13.41
C GLY A 573 -17.89 -44.49 13.86
N GLU A 574 -18.34 -45.43 14.69
CA GLU A 574 -19.70 -45.42 15.23
C GLU A 574 -19.80 -44.38 16.34
N LYS A 575 -20.86 -43.56 16.32
CA LYS A 575 -21.10 -42.53 17.33
C LYS A 575 -21.52 -43.15 18.65
N ILE A 576 -20.81 -42.83 19.71
CA ILE A 576 -21.00 -43.35 21.08
C ILE A 576 -21.79 -42.38 21.96
N LYS A 577 -21.51 -41.08 21.84
CA LYS A 577 -22.13 -40.05 22.69
C LYS A 577 -22.13 -38.68 22.03
N ASP A 578 -23.21 -37.92 22.21
CA ASP A 578 -23.21 -36.47 21.98
C ASP A 578 -22.98 -35.78 23.33
N LEU A 579 -21.81 -35.16 23.51
CA LEU A 579 -21.41 -34.54 24.78
C LEU A 579 -22.06 -33.16 24.98
N THR A 580 -22.16 -32.37 23.91
CA THR A 580 -22.77 -31.04 23.95
C THR A 580 -23.21 -30.60 22.56
N ASN A 581 -24.20 -29.72 22.53
CA ASN A 581 -24.60 -28.95 21.37
C ASN A 581 -25.25 -27.65 21.86
N LYS A 582 -24.42 -26.64 22.16
CA LYS A 582 -24.88 -25.37 22.75
C LYS A 582 -23.89 -24.26 22.44
N GLU A 583 -24.28 -23.03 22.77
CA GLU A 583 -23.41 -21.87 22.74
C GLU A 583 -22.37 -21.91 23.88
N PHE A 584 -21.12 -21.57 23.56
CA PHE A 584 -20.04 -21.40 24.53
C PHE A 584 -19.51 -19.97 24.51
N PRO A 585 -19.12 -19.42 25.67
CA PRO A 585 -18.52 -18.09 25.74
C PRO A 585 -17.12 -18.08 25.12
N PHE A 586 -16.64 -16.88 24.80
CA PHE A 586 -15.26 -16.61 24.42
C PHE A 586 -14.25 -17.19 25.44
N GLY A 587 -13.15 -17.75 24.94
CA GLY A 587 -12.01 -18.23 25.72
C GLY A 587 -11.95 -19.76 25.88
N GLU A 588 -11.14 -20.20 26.85
CA GLU A 588 -10.94 -21.61 27.16
C GLU A 588 -12.20 -22.22 27.80
N ASN A 589 -12.67 -23.31 27.21
CA ASN A 589 -13.84 -24.06 27.65
C ASN A 589 -13.46 -25.52 27.92
N LYS A 590 -14.18 -26.14 28.86
CA LYS A 590 -13.90 -27.51 29.34
C LYS A 590 -15.16 -28.34 29.36
N ILE A 591 -15.06 -29.59 28.91
CA ILE A 591 -16.15 -30.57 29.00
C ILE A 591 -15.62 -31.93 29.43
N VAL A 592 -16.32 -32.60 30.36
CA VAL A 592 -15.92 -33.90 30.90
C VAL A 592 -16.64 -35.02 30.17
N TRP A 593 -15.90 -36.05 29.78
CA TRP A 593 -16.47 -37.35 29.40
C TRP A 593 -16.10 -38.39 30.45
N ASN A 594 -17.06 -39.20 30.87
CA ASN A 594 -16.96 -40.19 31.94
C ASN A 594 -16.97 -41.65 31.46
N GLY A 595 -16.68 -41.89 30.18
CA GLY A 595 -16.63 -43.24 29.62
C GLY A 595 -18.01 -43.93 29.54
N LEU A 596 -19.10 -43.15 29.47
CA LEU A 596 -20.46 -43.64 29.24
C LEU A 596 -20.94 -43.32 27.81
N ASN A 597 -21.79 -44.17 27.25
CA ASN A 597 -22.52 -43.89 26.00
C ASN A 597 -23.76 -43.00 26.24
N ASN A 598 -24.58 -42.78 25.21
CA ASN A 598 -25.84 -42.02 25.31
C ASN A 598 -26.88 -42.66 26.26
N ASP A 599 -26.88 -44.00 26.40
CA ASP A 599 -27.79 -44.73 27.29
C ASP A 599 -27.31 -44.74 28.76
N GLY A 600 -26.22 -44.04 29.07
CA GLY A 600 -25.61 -44.03 30.40
C GLY A 600 -24.84 -45.31 30.75
N SER A 601 -24.66 -46.22 29.78
CA SER A 601 -23.92 -47.47 29.97
C SER A 601 -22.42 -47.27 29.76
N PRO A 602 -21.56 -47.92 30.57
CA PRO A 602 -20.12 -47.77 30.47
C PRO A 602 -19.55 -48.48 29.23
N VAL A 603 -18.65 -47.81 28.51
CA VAL A 603 -18.04 -48.34 27.27
C VAL A 603 -16.75 -49.13 27.55
N SER A 604 -16.31 -50.03 26.66
CA SER A 604 -15.10 -50.86 26.86
C SER A 604 -13.80 -50.03 26.92
N SER A 605 -12.74 -50.57 27.51
CA SER A 605 -11.39 -50.00 27.32
C SER A 605 -11.04 -49.97 25.82
N GLY A 606 -10.38 -48.92 25.37
CA GLY A 606 -10.05 -48.78 23.95
C GLY A 606 -9.80 -47.34 23.48
N ILE A 607 -9.61 -47.20 22.17
CA ILE A 607 -9.41 -45.91 21.50
C ILE A 607 -10.77 -45.33 21.13
N TYR A 608 -10.94 -44.05 21.46
CA TYR A 608 -12.09 -43.25 21.07
C TYR A 608 -11.62 -41.98 20.36
N LEU A 609 -12.44 -41.48 19.45
CA LEU A 609 -12.24 -40.21 18.75
C LEU A 609 -13.31 -39.23 19.23
N TYR A 610 -12.99 -37.95 19.26
CA TYR A 610 -13.96 -36.89 19.51
C TYR A 610 -13.89 -35.84 18.42
N LYS A 611 -15.05 -35.35 18.01
CA LYS A 611 -15.21 -34.35 16.95
C LYS A 611 -15.83 -33.09 17.55
N LEU A 612 -15.16 -31.97 17.34
CA LEU A 612 -15.59 -30.62 17.74
C LEU A 612 -15.99 -29.86 16.47
N ILE A 613 -17.23 -29.38 16.38
CA ILE A 613 -17.75 -28.65 15.21
C ILE A 613 -18.27 -27.28 15.64
N SER A 614 -17.91 -26.26 14.86
CA SER A 614 -18.57 -24.95 14.80
C SER A 614 -19.11 -24.67 13.39
N GLU A 615 -19.64 -23.46 13.16
CA GLU A 615 -20.18 -23.05 11.85
C GLU A 615 -19.15 -23.12 10.71
N SER A 616 -17.88 -22.87 11.00
CA SER A 616 -16.83 -22.75 9.97
C SER A 616 -15.69 -23.77 10.10
N LYS A 617 -15.61 -24.54 11.20
CA LYS A 617 -14.50 -25.47 11.46
C LYS A 617 -14.96 -26.80 12.03
N SER A 618 -14.21 -27.86 11.72
CA SER A 618 -14.35 -29.19 12.32
C SER A 618 -12.98 -29.70 12.74
N LEU A 619 -12.81 -29.96 14.04
CA LEU A 619 -11.57 -30.46 14.64
C LEU A 619 -11.79 -31.85 15.24
N PHE A 620 -10.73 -32.66 15.28
CA PHE A 620 -10.79 -34.04 15.78
C PHE A 620 -9.68 -34.30 16.80
N GLY A 621 -9.98 -35.08 17.83
CA GLY A 621 -9.00 -35.55 18.80
C GLY A 621 -9.15 -37.03 19.12
N LYS A 622 -8.12 -37.61 19.72
CA LYS A 622 -8.02 -39.04 20.07
C LYS A 622 -7.76 -39.22 21.55
N MET A 623 -8.46 -40.17 22.16
CA MET A 623 -8.32 -40.51 23.57
C MET A 623 -8.32 -42.01 23.82
N ILE A 624 -7.70 -42.42 24.92
CA ILE A 624 -7.51 -43.82 25.32
C ILE A 624 -8.15 -44.03 26.69
N LEU A 625 -9.23 -44.83 26.73
CA LEU A 625 -9.86 -45.27 27.97
C LEU A 625 -9.21 -46.57 28.44
N GLN A 626 -8.70 -46.58 29.67
CA GLN A 626 -8.08 -47.75 30.28
C GLN A 626 -8.74 -48.04 31.63
N LYS A 627 -9.67 -48.99 31.65
CA LYS A 627 -10.36 -49.43 32.87
C LYS A 627 -9.50 -50.31 33.76
#